data_AF-A0A953I595-F1
#
_entry.id   AF-A0A953I595-F1
#
_cell.length_a   1.000
_cell.length_b   1.000
_cell.length_c   1.000
_cell.angle_alpha   90.00
_cell.angle_beta   90.00
_cell.angle_gamma   90.00
#
_symmetry.space_group_name_H-M   'P 1'
#
loop_
_entity.id
_entity.type
_entity.pdbx_description
1 polymer ?
#
loop_
_entity_poly.entity_id
_entity_poly.type
_entity_poly.pdbx_seq_one_letter_code
_entity_poly.pdbx_strand_id
1 'polypeptide(L)'
;VLWSTRLPEGFKKFCAQVSIDTSAIQYENDDIMRPLWGDDYGIACCVSAMRIGKQMQFFGARANLAKCLLYAINGGVDEKSGQQVGPRLQPITSDVLDYEEVRARFSEMMDWLARLYINTLNIIHYMHDKYNYERLEFALHDRDIYRTMACGIAGLSVVADSLSAIKHARVRPVRDERGIAVDFEIEGEYPAYGNNDDRVDSIAREVVEEFTARLRKNKAYRDADITLSVLTITSNVVYGKHTGTTPDGRKAGVPLAPGANPMHGRDRKGAIASLTSVAKIPYEAAKDGISNTFSIVPKALGRTREDQRRNLVAILDAYTSQGAHHLNVNCLSRETLLDAMEHPELYPQLTVRVSGYAVNFVKLTREQQLDVISRTFHQSL
;
A
#
# COMPACT_ATOMS: atom_id res chain seq x y z
N VAL A 1 5.77 -17.21 0.96
CA VAL A 1 7.11 -17.83 1.02
C VAL A 1 8.01 -16.88 1.77
N LEU A 2 8.56 -17.30 2.91
CA LEU A 2 9.59 -16.54 3.62
C LEU A 2 10.89 -16.66 2.81
N TRP A 3 11.19 -15.62 2.02
CA TRP A 3 12.28 -15.59 1.06
C TRP A 3 13.55 -15.10 1.74
N SER A 4 14.63 -15.85 1.56
CA SER A 4 15.99 -15.44 1.93
C SER A 4 16.89 -15.60 0.71
N THR A 5 17.83 -14.68 0.56
CA THR A 5 18.92 -14.78 -0.42
C THR A 5 19.74 -16.06 -0.25
N ARG A 6 19.68 -16.71 0.93
CA ARG A 6 20.37 -17.96 1.25
C ARG A 6 19.51 -19.23 1.10
N LEU A 7 18.28 -19.14 0.58
CA LEU A 7 17.45 -20.33 0.33
C LEU A 7 18.13 -21.29 -0.67
N PRO A 8 17.89 -22.61 -0.56
CA PRO A 8 18.38 -23.57 -1.54
C PRO A 8 17.90 -23.23 -2.95
N GLU A 9 18.83 -23.22 -3.91
CA GLU A 9 18.55 -22.81 -5.30
C GLU A 9 17.42 -23.63 -5.94
N GLY A 10 17.36 -24.94 -5.67
CA GLY A 10 16.27 -25.79 -6.15
C GLY A 10 14.89 -25.34 -5.65
N PHE A 11 14.79 -24.90 -4.39
CA PHE A 11 13.55 -24.39 -3.82
C PHE A 11 13.18 -23.02 -4.38
N LYS A 12 14.16 -22.11 -4.53
CA LYS A 12 13.95 -20.80 -5.18
C LYS A 12 13.36 -20.96 -6.59
N LYS A 13 13.98 -21.83 -7.40
CA LYS A 13 13.51 -22.10 -8.77
C LYS A 13 12.16 -22.81 -8.81
N PHE A 14 11.81 -23.60 -7.80
CA PHE A 14 10.49 -24.23 -7.69
C PHE A 14 9.41 -23.19 -7.36
N CYS A 15 9.64 -22.32 -6.36
CA CYS A 15 8.73 -21.23 -6.04
C CYS A 15 8.49 -20.31 -7.25
N ALA A 16 9.57 -19.93 -7.95
CA ALA A 16 9.46 -19.14 -9.18
C ALA A 16 8.57 -19.85 -10.23
N GLN A 17 8.75 -21.16 -10.44
CA GLN A 17 7.91 -21.94 -11.33
C GLN A 17 6.43 -21.91 -10.90
N VAL A 18 6.14 -22.12 -9.61
CA VAL A 18 4.77 -22.06 -9.08
C VAL A 18 4.13 -20.69 -9.31
N SER A 19 4.85 -19.59 -9.08
CA SER A 19 4.34 -18.25 -9.41
C SER A 19 4.07 -18.07 -10.89
N ILE A 20 4.96 -18.56 -11.74
CA ILE A 20 4.84 -18.49 -13.20
C ILE A 20 3.63 -19.27 -13.72
N ASP A 21 3.31 -20.42 -13.10
CA ASP A 21 2.21 -21.27 -13.53
C ASP A 21 0.86 -20.87 -12.95
N THR A 22 0.85 -20.35 -11.71
CA THR A 22 -0.39 -20.22 -10.93
C THR A 22 -0.71 -18.81 -10.47
N SER A 23 0.28 -17.92 -10.40
CA SER A 23 0.15 -16.60 -9.75
C SER A 23 -0.47 -16.67 -8.34
N ALA A 24 -0.32 -17.79 -7.62
CA ALA A 24 -1.06 -18.04 -6.38
C ALA A 24 -0.28 -17.67 -5.10
N ILE A 25 1.05 -17.60 -5.16
CA ILE A 25 1.91 -17.40 -3.98
C ILE A 25 2.48 -15.98 -3.89
N GLN A 26 2.78 -15.56 -2.66
CA GLN A 26 3.49 -14.31 -2.35
C GLN A 26 4.83 -14.60 -1.66
N TYR A 27 5.67 -13.57 -1.60
CA TYR A 27 7.02 -13.63 -1.03
C TYR A 27 7.19 -12.53 0.01
N GLU A 28 7.85 -12.87 1.12
CA GLU A 28 8.13 -11.92 2.20
C GLU A 28 9.56 -12.13 2.70
N ASN A 29 10.24 -11.03 3.01
CA ASN A 29 11.68 -11.03 3.22
C ASN A 29 12.06 -11.53 4.62
N ASP A 30 12.50 -12.79 4.67
CA ASP A 30 13.00 -13.44 5.87
C ASP A 30 14.31 -12.81 6.37
N ASP A 31 15.12 -12.25 5.48
CA ASP A 31 16.41 -11.66 5.85
C ASP A 31 16.25 -10.39 6.71
N ILE A 32 15.14 -9.65 6.59
CA ILE A 32 14.82 -8.51 7.45
C ILE A 32 13.89 -8.85 8.62
N MET A 33 13.02 -9.86 8.47
CA MET A 33 12.04 -10.23 9.49
C MET A 33 12.62 -11.14 10.57
N ARG A 34 13.38 -12.17 10.18
CA ARG A 34 13.96 -13.14 11.15
C ARG A 34 14.81 -12.47 12.24
N PRO A 35 15.66 -11.46 11.96
CA PRO A 35 16.42 -10.77 13.01
C PRO A 35 15.54 -10.06 14.05
N LEU A 36 14.31 -9.66 13.69
CA LEU A 36 13.39 -8.94 14.57
C LEU A 36 12.43 -9.88 15.29
N TRP A 37 11.97 -10.93 14.61
CA TRP A 37 10.88 -11.79 15.08
C TRP A 37 11.32 -13.22 15.42
N GLY A 38 12.58 -13.59 15.21
CA GLY A 38 13.07 -14.96 15.39
C GLY A 38 12.80 -15.84 14.17
N ASP A 39 13.06 -17.14 14.28
CA ASP A 39 12.91 -18.14 13.20
C ASP A 39 11.60 -18.94 13.27
N ASP A 40 10.78 -18.70 14.30
CA ASP A 40 9.44 -19.29 14.48
C ASP A 40 8.34 -18.20 14.50
N TYR A 41 8.31 -17.40 13.42
CA TYR A 41 7.27 -16.41 13.18
C TYR A 41 6.35 -16.86 12.03
N GLY A 42 5.12 -16.37 12.07
CA GLY A 42 4.16 -16.49 10.98
C GLY A 42 3.73 -15.13 10.47
N ILE A 43 3.02 -15.15 9.35
CA ILE A 43 2.41 -13.96 8.77
C ILE A 43 0.91 -14.01 9.05
N ALA A 44 0.43 -13.03 9.81
CA ALA A 44 -0.99 -12.81 10.00
C ALA A 44 -1.56 -11.98 8.83
N CYS A 45 -2.75 -12.36 8.37
CA CYS A 45 -3.48 -11.69 7.30
C CYS A 45 -2.70 -11.66 5.97
N CYS A 46 -1.99 -10.56 5.69
CA CYS A 46 -1.29 -10.34 4.42
C CYS A 46 0.22 -10.24 4.59
N VAL A 47 0.68 -9.39 5.51
CA VAL A 47 2.08 -8.97 5.61
C VAL A 47 2.52 -8.68 7.06
N SER A 48 1.71 -9.07 8.05
CA SER A 48 1.94 -8.72 9.46
C SER A 48 2.65 -9.87 10.17
N ALA A 49 3.97 -9.76 10.35
CA ALA A 49 4.75 -10.79 11.04
C ALA A 49 4.43 -10.85 12.55
N MET A 50 4.33 -12.06 13.10
CA MET A 50 4.20 -12.31 14.54
C MET A 50 4.92 -13.59 14.97
N ARG A 51 5.52 -13.55 16.16
CA ARG A 51 6.02 -14.76 16.85
C ARG A 51 4.86 -15.68 17.22
N ILE A 52 4.89 -16.92 16.75
CA ILE A 52 3.79 -17.88 16.95
C ILE A 52 3.58 -18.14 18.44
N GLY A 53 2.31 -18.06 18.88
CA GLY A 53 1.92 -18.28 20.28
C GLY A 53 2.39 -17.19 21.28
N LYS A 54 3.11 -16.16 20.82
CA LYS A 54 3.76 -15.16 21.70
C LYS A 54 3.39 -13.71 21.37
N GLN A 55 2.77 -13.47 20.23
CA GLN A 55 2.48 -12.14 19.72
C GLN A 55 1.14 -12.08 18.98
N MET A 56 0.50 -10.92 19.01
CA MET A 56 -0.69 -10.61 18.21
C MET A 56 -0.68 -9.14 17.77
N GLN A 57 -1.52 -8.81 16.80
CA GLN A 57 -1.83 -7.45 16.40
C GLN A 57 -3.26 -7.08 16.77
N PHE A 58 -3.43 -5.91 17.36
CA PHE A 58 -4.70 -5.19 17.36
C PHE A 58 -4.90 -4.56 15.97
N PHE A 59 -5.75 -5.19 15.16
CA PHE A 59 -5.98 -4.81 13.78
C PHE A 59 -6.71 -3.47 13.64
N GLY A 60 -6.08 -2.49 12.98
CA GLY A 60 -6.64 -1.16 12.80
C GLY A 60 -7.18 -0.82 11.42
N ALA A 61 -7.20 -1.76 10.46
CA ALA A 61 -7.52 -1.49 9.05
C ALA A 61 -6.55 -0.48 8.40
N ARG A 62 -7.03 0.68 7.91
CA ARG A 62 -6.20 1.76 7.37
C ARG A 62 -6.88 3.12 7.43
N ALA A 63 -6.08 4.18 7.37
CA ALA A 63 -6.51 5.56 7.16
C ALA A 63 -6.22 6.05 5.73
N ASN A 64 -7.01 7.00 5.23
CA ASN A 64 -6.89 7.55 3.88
C ASN A 64 -5.99 8.80 3.87
N LEU A 65 -4.71 8.63 3.53
CA LEU A 65 -3.76 9.75 3.49
C LEU A 65 -4.00 10.70 2.31
N ALA A 66 -4.52 10.20 1.19
CA ALA A 66 -4.84 11.05 0.03
C ALA A 66 -5.93 12.07 0.39
N LYS A 67 -6.97 11.65 1.12
CA LYS A 67 -8.00 12.57 1.63
C LYS A 67 -7.47 13.48 2.73
N CYS A 68 -6.57 12.98 3.59
CA CYS A 68 -5.88 13.80 4.57
C CYS A 68 -5.11 14.97 3.92
N LEU A 69 -4.49 14.75 2.76
CA LEU A 69 -3.84 15.81 1.97
C LEU A 69 -4.86 16.83 1.45
N LEU A 70 -6.02 16.39 0.95
CA LEU A 70 -7.08 17.30 0.52
C LEU A 70 -7.63 18.13 1.69
N TYR A 71 -7.77 17.53 2.87
CA TYR A 71 -8.18 18.25 4.07
C TYR A 71 -7.14 19.31 4.47
N ALA A 72 -5.85 19.02 4.30
CA ALA A 72 -4.80 20.01 4.54
C ALA A 72 -4.92 21.23 3.61
N ILE A 73 -5.25 21.00 2.33
CA ILE A 73 -5.46 22.09 1.35
C ILE A 73 -6.76 22.86 1.65
N ASN A 74 -7.83 22.16 2.03
CA ASN A 74 -9.18 22.70 2.23
C ASN A 74 -9.51 23.07 3.68
N GLY A 75 -8.52 23.18 4.57
CA GLY A 75 -8.77 23.62 5.96
C GLY A 75 -9.63 22.67 6.81
N GLY A 76 -9.54 21.37 6.54
CA GLY A 76 -10.33 20.32 7.19
C GLY A 76 -11.74 20.12 6.64
N VAL A 77 -12.12 20.85 5.59
CA VAL A 77 -13.41 20.69 4.91
C VAL A 77 -13.30 19.58 3.86
N ASP A 78 -14.29 18.69 3.87
CA ASP A 78 -14.39 17.58 2.93
C ASP A 78 -14.80 18.05 1.54
N GLU A 79 -14.01 17.68 0.53
CA GLU A 79 -14.14 18.17 -0.84
C GLU A 79 -15.40 17.68 -1.55
N LYS A 80 -16.04 16.61 -1.05
CA LYS A 80 -17.25 16.04 -1.66
C LYS A 80 -18.51 16.58 -0.98
N SER A 81 -18.57 16.46 0.34
CA SER A 81 -19.75 16.84 1.13
C SER A 81 -19.80 18.33 1.46
N GLY A 82 -18.65 19.02 1.49
CA GLY A 82 -18.52 20.39 2.01
C GLY A 82 -18.65 20.49 3.53
N GLN A 83 -18.64 19.37 4.25
CA GLN A 83 -18.72 19.36 5.70
C GLN A 83 -17.35 19.57 6.34
N GLN A 84 -17.32 20.25 7.49
CA GLN A 84 -16.12 20.32 8.33
C GLN A 84 -15.91 18.96 9.01
N VAL A 85 -14.91 18.20 8.58
CA VAL A 85 -14.58 16.87 9.13
C VAL A 85 -13.30 16.93 9.96
N GLY A 86 -12.24 17.48 9.38
CA GLY A 86 -10.98 17.76 10.07
C GLY A 86 -11.08 19.00 10.97
N PRO A 87 -10.02 19.29 11.74
CA PRO A 87 -9.93 20.53 12.51
C PRO A 87 -10.09 21.73 11.59
N ARG A 88 -10.76 22.78 12.08
CA ARG A 88 -10.95 24.01 11.34
C ARG A 88 -9.62 24.76 11.27
N LEU A 89 -8.96 24.66 10.11
CA LEU A 89 -7.73 25.38 9.78
C LEU A 89 -8.04 26.39 8.67
N GLN A 90 -7.16 27.38 8.50
CA GLN A 90 -7.26 28.27 7.36
C GLN A 90 -6.95 27.47 6.08
N PRO A 91 -7.85 27.45 5.08
CA PRO A 91 -7.56 26.80 3.81
C PRO A 91 -6.46 27.54 3.07
N ILE A 92 -5.71 26.84 2.23
CA ILE A 92 -4.76 27.46 1.31
C ILE A 92 -5.57 28.24 0.28
N THR A 93 -5.29 29.53 0.08
CA THR A 93 -6.05 30.42 -0.84
C THR A 93 -5.24 30.87 -2.05
N SER A 94 -3.97 30.50 -2.14
CA SER A 94 -3.10 30.82 -3.28
C SER A 94 -3.61 30.17 -4.58
N ASP A 95 -3.41 30.88 -5.70
CA ASP A 95 -3.75 30.41 -7.04
C ASP A 95 -2.91 29.23 -7.51
N VAL A 96 -1.69 29.12 -6.99
CA VAL A 96 -0.72 28.06 -7.25
C VAL A 96 -0.31 27.50 -5.90
N LEU A 97 -0.39 26.18 -5.76
CA LEU A 97 0.04 25.51 -4.53
C LEU A 97 1.55 25.63 -4.36
N ASP A 98 1.98 26.05 -3.18
CA ASP A 98 3.38 26.02 -2.75
C ASP A 98 3.67 24.72 -2.00
N TYR A 99 4.81 24.10 -2.30
CA TYR A 99 5.18 22.81 -1.71
C TYR A 99 5.38 22.90 -0.19
N GLU A 100 6.08 23.92 0.30
CA GLU A 100 6.40 24.05 1.73
C GLU A 100 5.13 24.35 2.53
N GLU A 101 4.24 25.22 2.02
CA GLU A 101 2.94 25.48 2.63
C GLU A 101 2.08 24.21 2.71
N VAL A 102 1.90 23.50 1.58
CA VAL A 102 1.10 22.27 1.55
C VAL A 102 1.71 21.20 2.46
N ARG A 103 3.04 21.05 2.45
CA ARG A 103 3.74 20.05 3.25
C ARG A 103 3.58 20.31 4.75
N ALA A 104 3.65 21.57 5.17
CA ALA A 104 3.42 21.98 6.56
C ALA A 104 1.97 21.74 6.99
N ARG A 105 0.98 22.12 6.17
CA ARG A 105 -0.44 21.85 6.46
C ARG A 105 -0.76 20.36 6.50
N PHE A 106 -0.16 19.58 5.60
CA PHE A 106 -0.33 18.13 5.59
C PHE A 106 0.26 17.50 6.85
N SER A 107 1.41 17.99 7.30
CA SER A 107 2.04 17.60 8.56
C SER A 107 1.12 17.85 9.77
N GLU A 108 0.49 19.02 9.87
CA GLU A 108 -0.50 19.33 10.91
C GLU A 108 -1.73 18.39 10.85
N MET A 109 -2.26 18.16 9.64
CA MET A 109 -3.42 17.30 9.44
C MET A 109 -3.12 15.83 9.78
N MET A 110 -1.90 15.35 9.52
CA MET A 110 -1.45 14.02 9.94
C MET A 110 -1.39 13.87 11.46
N ASP A 111 -1.12 14.94 12.24
CA ASP A 111 -1.17 14.88 13.71
C ASP A 111 -2.59 14.57 14.20
N TRP A 112 -3.55 15.32 13.65
CA TRP A 112 -4.96 15.11 13.96
C TRP A 112 -5.41 13.71 13.58
N LEU A 113 -5.07 13.26 12.37
CA LEU A 113 -5.44 11.93 11.90
C LEU A 113 -4.85 10.83 12.79
N ALA A 114 -3.57 10.95 13.17
CA ALA A 114 -2.90 9.98 14.04
C ALA A 114 -3.59 9.87 15.42
N ARG A 115 -3.92 11.01 16.05
CA ARG A 115 -4.64 11.05 17.33
C ARG A 115 -6.03 10.44 17.21
N LEU A 116 -6.80 10.84 16.20
CA LEU A 116 -8.15 10.33 15.96
C LEU A 116 -8.12 8.82 15.74
N TYR A 117 -7.16 8.35 14.94
CA TYR A 117 -7.05 6.95 14.59
C TYR A 117 -6.73 6.09 15.82
N ILE A 118 -5.69 6.43 16.58
CA ILE A 118 -5.34 5.67 17.80
C ILE A 118 -6.47 5.72 18.84
N ASN A 119 -7.13 6.86 19.03
CA ASN A 119 -8.27 6.94 19.96
C ASN A 119 -9.42 6.03 19.53
N THR A 120 -9.69 5.95 18.23
CA THR A 120 -10.71 5.05 17.67
C THR A 120 -10.33 3.59 17.91
N LEU A 121 -9.08 3.20 17.64
CA LEU A 121 -8.60 1.85 17.85
C LEU A 121 -8.59 1.46 19.34
N ASN A 122 -8.25 2.39 20.24
CA ASN A 122 -8.31 2.15 21.68
C ASN A 122 -9.72 1.75 22.14
N ILE A 123 -10.75 2.43 21.61
CA ILE A 123 -12.15 2.09 21.91
C ILE A 123 -12.48 0.72 21.31
N ILE A 124 -12.16 0.48 20.04
CA ILE A 124 -12.44 -0.78 19.35
C ILE A 124 -11.86 -1.96 20.12
N HIS A 125 -10.57 -1.93 20.44
CA HIS A 125 -9.89 -3.06 21.06
C HIS A 125 -10.22 -3.23 22.54
N TYR A 126 -10.52 -2.13 23.26
CA TYR A 126 -11.13 -2.24 24.59
C TYR A 126 -12.46 -3.01 24.53
N MET A 127 -13.33 -2.67 23.57
CA MET A 127 -14.63 -3.31 23.43
C MET A 127 -14.50 -4.75 22.93
N HIS A 128 -13.54 -5.04 22.05
CA HIS A 128 -13.28 -6.40 21.58
C HIS A 128 -12.80 -7.30 22.71
N ASP A 129 -11.79 -6.87 23.49
CA ASP A 129 -11.32 -7.61 24.66
C ASP A 129 -12.45 -7.85 25.68
N LYS A 130 -13.38 -6.88 25.83
CA LYS A 130 -14.47 -6.98 26.81
C LYS A 130 -15.60 -7.89 26.37
N TYR A 131 -16.01 -7.84 25.11
CA TYR A 131 -17.25 -8.46 24.63
C TYR A 131 -17.04 -9.64 23.68
N ASN A 132 -15.86 -9.75 23.06
CA ASN A 132 -15.56 -10.79 22.08
C ASN A 132 -14.12 -11.29 22.18
N TYR A 133 -13.67 -11.57 23.41
CA TYR A 133 -12.33 -12.12 23.65
C TYR A 133 -12.16 -13.49 22.97
N GLU A 134 -11.15 -13.62 22.11
CA GLU A 134 -10.79 -14.78 21.29
C GLU A 134 -10.16 -15.90 22.14
N ARG A 135 -10.93 -16.40 23.12
CA ARG A 135 -10.47 -17.30 24.17
C ARG A 135 -9.86 -18.60 23.65
N LEU A 136 -10.36 -19.16 22.54
CA LEU A 136 -9.85 -20.42 22.00
C LEU A 136 -8.49 -20.20 21.34
N GLU A 137 -8.34 -19.09 20.61
CA GLU A 137 -7.11 -18.66 19.98
C GLU A 137 -6.05 -18.32 21.04
N PHE A 138 -6.43 -17.56 22.08
CA PHE A 138 -5.52 -17.19 23.17
C PHE A 138 -5.19 -18.34 24.12
N ALA A 139 -5.99 -19.41 24.17
CA ALA A 139 -5.63 -20.63 24.91
C ALA A 139 -4.40 -21.34 24.33
N LEU A 140 -4.04 -21.03 23.08
CA LEU A 140 -2.87 -21.57 22.37
C LEU A 140 -1.67 -20.60 22.39
N HIS A 141 -1.71 -19.60 23.25
CA HIS A 141 -0.63 -18.63 23.44
C HIS A 141 -0.02 -18.74 24.84
N ASP A 142 1.20 -18.21 24.98
CA ASP A 142 1.82 -17.95 26.27
C ASP A 142 0.94 -17.01 27.11
N ARG A 143 1.11 -17.06 28.44
CA ARG A 143 0.36 -16.22 29.39
C ARG A 143 0.40 -14.73 29.01
N ASP A 144 1.59 -14.23 28.69
CA ASP A 144 1.82 -12.83 28.35
C ASP A 144 2.10 -12.70 26.86
N ILE A 145 1.13 -12.14 26.14
CA ILE A 145 1.21 -11.93 24.70
C ILE A 145 1.72 -10.51 24.41
N TYR A 146 2.76 -10.40 23.60
CA TYR A 146 3.23 -9.12 23.06
C TYR A 146 2.21 -8.58 22.04
N ARG A 147 1.79 -7.32 22.20
CA ARG A 147 0.73 -6.70 21.39
C ARG A 147 1.26 -5.51 20.64
N THR A 148 0.88 -5.41 19.37
CA THR A 148 1.06 -4.18 18.59
C THR A 148 -0.28 -3.57 18.22
N MET A 149 -0.37 -2.24 18.17
CA MET A 149 -1.49 -1.51 17.60
C MET A 149 -1.20 -1.26 16.11
N ALA A 150 -1.78 -2.09 15.25
CA ALA A 150 -1.49 -2.10 13.82
C ALA A 150 -2.33 -1.07 13.07
N CYS A 151 -1.75 0.10 12.82
CA CYS A 151 -2.34 1.14 12.00
C CYS A 151 -2.00 0.89 10.52
N GLY A 152 -2.92 1.17 9.59
CA GLY A 152 -2.62 1.09 8.16
C GLY A 152 -2.72 2.46 7.47
N ILE A 153 -2.07 2.63 6.33
CA ILE A 153 -2.28 3.77 5.43
C ILE A 153 -2.68 3.33 4.02
N ALA A 154 -3.53 4.14 3.39
CA ALA A 154 -3.92 4.02 2.00
C ALA A 154 -3.60 5.30 1.21
N GLY A 155 -3.28 5.14 -0.08
CA GLY A 155 -3.03 6.26 -0.98
C GLY A 155 -1.63 6.85 -0.89
N LEU A 156 -0.62 6.06 -0.47
CA LEU A 156 0.76 6.53 -0.36
C LEU A 156 1.28 7.13 -1.66
N SER A 157 1.14 6.41 -2.78
CA SER A 157 1.60 6.89 -4.09
C SER A 157 0.83 8.12 -4.57
N VAL A 158 -0.47 8.23 -4.29
CA VAL A 158 -1.25 9.43 -4.58
C VAL A 158 -0.72 10.64 -3.81
N VAL A 159 -0.39 10.48 -2.53
CA VAL A 159 0.20 11.55 -1.72
C VAL A 159 1.59 11.92 -2.24
N ALA A 160 2.46 10.94 -2.48
CA ALA A 160 3.82 11.18 -2.97
C ALA A 160 3.80 11.90 -4.33
N ASP A 161 2.98 11.44 -5.27
CA ASP A 161 2.84 12.05 -6.58
C ASP A 161 2.18 13.43 -6.51
N SER A 162 1.24 13.65 -5.59
CA SER A 162 0.59 14.95 -5.41
C SER A 162 1.57 15.99 -4.90
N LEU A 163 2.38 15.62 -3.90
CA LEU A 163 3.44 16.46 -3.38
C LEU A 163 4.54 16.69 -4.43
N SER A 164 4.88 15.66 -5.22
CA SER A 164 5.80 15.78 -6.35
C SER A 164 5.30 16.74 -7.42
N ALA A 165 4.03 16.64 -7.80
CA ALA A 165 3.39 17.54 -8.76
C ALA A 165 3.45 19.00 -8.28
N ILE A 166 3.15 19.25 -6.99
CA ILE A 166 3.22 20.58 -6.40
C ILE A 166 4.68 21.10 -6.35
N LYS A 167 5.67 20.22 -6.15
CA LYS A 167 7.08 20.59 -6.06
C LYS A 167 7.75 20.84 -7.41
N HIS A 168 7.34 20.11 -8.45
CA HIS A 168 8.07 20.03 -9.72
C HIS A 168 7.27 20.52 -10.93
N ALA A 169 5.97 20.73 -10.77
CA ALA A 169 5.11 21.35 -11.76
C ALA A 169 4.32 22.49 -11.11
N ARG A 170 3.51 23.19 -11.89
CA ARG A 170 2.66 24.27 -11.41
C ARG A 170 1.23 23.75 -11.24
N VAL A 171 0.81 23.57 -10.00
CA VAL A 171 -0.53 23.04 -9.67
C VAL A 171 -1.46 24.16 -9.22
N ARG A 172 -2.54 24.38 -9.96
CA ARG A 172 -3.57 25.39 -9.67
C ARG A 172 -4.85 24.72 -9.15
N PRO A 173 -5.30 25.01 -7.92
CA PRO A 173 -6.58 24.50 -7.43
C PRO A 173 -7.77 25.12 -8.17
N VAL A 174 -8.69 24.29 -8.63
CA VAL A 174 -10.00 24.71 -9.15
C VAL A 174 -10.98 24.66 -7.99
N ARG A 175 -11.56 25.81 -7.65
CA ARG A 175 -12.44 25.98 -6.50
C ARG A 175 -13.89 26.10 -6.92
N ASP A 176 -14.78 25.51 -6.12
CA ASP A 176 -16.22 25.71 -6.27
C ASP A 176 -16.68 27.05 -5.68
N GLU A 177 -17.98 27.33 -5.75
CA GLU A 177 -18.61 28.55 -5.20
C GLU A 177 -18.41 28.71 -3.68
N ARG A 178 -18.05 27.63 -2.97
CA ARG A 178 -17.76 27.63 -1.53
C ARG A 178 -16.28 27.90 -1.24
N GLY A 179 -15.45 28.05 -2.26
CA GLY A 179 -14.00 28.23 -2.15
C GLY A 179 -13.23 26.93 -1.89
N ILE A 180 -13.89 25.78 -1.97
CA ILE A 180 -13.29 24.46 -1.71
C ILE A 180 -12.58 24.00 -2.99
N ALA A 181 -11.32 23.57 -2.89
CA ALA A 181 -10.62 22.96 -4.01
C ALA A 181 -11.22 21.58 -4.32
N VAL A 182 -11.80 21.44 -5.52
CA VAL A 182 -12.51 20.24 -5.99
C VAL A 182 -11.86 19.59 -7.22
N ASP A 183 -11.01 20.33 -7.94
CA ASP A 183 -10.15 19.82 -9.03
C ASP A 183 -8.79 20.57 -9.04
N PHE A 184 -7.85 20.13 -9.86
CA PHE A 184 -6.51 20.70 -9.98
C PHE A 184 -6.06 20.72 -11.44
N GLU A 185 -5.53 21.85 -11.89
CA GLU A 185 -4.85 21.99 -13.19
C GLU A 185 -3.34 21.89 -12.98
N ILE A 186 -2.67 21.08 -13.80
CA ILE A 186 -1.22 20.85 -13.71
C ILE A 186 -0.58 21.36 -15.00
N GLU A 187 0.30 22.36 -14.87
CA GLU A 187 1.13 22.87 -15.96
C GLU A 187 2.59 22.42 -15.74
N GLY A 188 3.11 21.60 -16.66
CA GLY A 188 4.43 20.98 -16.59
C GLY A 188 4.40 19.48 -16.26
N GLU A 189 5.57 18.84 -16.34
CA GLU A 189 5.75 17.43 -15.97
C GLU A 189 6.33 17.32 -14.54
N TYR A 190 6.02 16.22 -13.86
CA TYR A 190 6.57 15.91 -12.54
C TYR A 190 6.99 14.43 -12.45
N PRO A 191 7.99 14.09 -11.61
CA PRO A 191 8.38 12.70 -11.40
C PRO A 191 7.32 11.94 -10.60
N ALA A 192 6.85 10.80 -11.11
CA ALA A 192 5.92 9.93 -10.41
C ALA A 192 6.64 8.76 -9.72
N TYR A 193 6.15 8.37 -8.55
CA TYR A 193 6.60 7.26 -7.75
C TYR A 193 6.53 5.94 -8.54
N GLY A 194 7.52 5.05 -8.33
CA GLY A 194 7.61 3.79 -9.07
C GLY A 194 8.55 3.82 -10.29
N ASN A 195 9.40 4.83 -10.40
CA ASN A 195 10.31 5.00 -11.53
C ASN A 195 11.78 5.13 -11.11
N ASN A 196 12.11 4.71 -9.89
CA ASN A 196 13.41 4.87 -9.26
C ASN A 196 13.94 6.32 -9.39
N ASP A 197 13.11 7.30 -9.01
CA ASP A 197 13.45 8.72 -9.02
C ASP A 197 13.41 9.25 -7.58
N ASP A 198 14.58 9.55 -7.03
CA ASP A 198 14.73 9.94 -5.63
C ASP A 198 13.95 11.19 -5.26
N ARG A 199 13.61 12.05 -6.23
CA ARG A 199 12.84 13.28 -5.97
C ARG A 199 11.44 12.99 -5.43
N VAL A 200 10.82 11.88 -5.83
CA VAL A 200 9.47 11.47 -5.40
C VAL A 200 9.52 10.25 -4.48
N ASP A 201 10.50 9.35 -4.65
CA ASP A 201 10.66 8.20 -3.77
C ASP A 201 11.02 8.63 -2.32
N SER A 202 11.82 9.70 -2.17
CA SER A 202 12.11 10.28 -0.85
C SER A 202 10.87 10.84 -0.17
N ILE A 203 9.96 11.48 -0.92
CA ILE A 203 8.68 11.96 -0.40
C ILE A 203 7.84 10.79 0.14
N ALA A 204 7.74 9.68 -0.60
CA ALA A 204 7.01 8.50 -0.15
C ALA A 204 7.59 7.94 1.16
N ARG A 205 8.93 7.84 1.25
CA ARG A 205 9.63 7.42 2.48
C ARG A 205 9.32 8.35 3.65
N GLU A 206 9.52 9.65 3.46
CA GLU A 206 9.33 10.66 4.51
C GLU A 206 7.91 10.69 5.05
N VAL A 207 6.90 10.51 4.19
CA VAL A 207 5.49 10.44 4.61
C VAL A 207 5.24 9.23 5.51
N VAL A 208 5.82 8.06 5.18
CA VAL A 208 5.70 6.85 6.01
C VAL A 208 6.39 7.04 7.36
N GLU A 209 7.63 7.53 7.36
CA GLU A 209 8.41 7.78 8.58
C GLU A 209 7.71 8.80 9.48
N GLU A 210 7.23 9.91 8.92
CA GLU A 210 6.54 10.95 9.69
C GLU A 210 5.24 10.44 10.28
N PHE A 211 4.40 9.75 9.49
CA PHE A 211 3.11 9.29 10.00
C PHE A 211 3.30 8.26 11.12
N THR A 212 4.29 7.36 11.00
CA THR A 212 4.67 6.45 12.10
C THR A 212 5.14 7.22 13.34
N ALA A 213 5.98 8.24 13.19
CA ALA A 213 6.42 9.06 14.31
C ALA A 213 5.26 9.78 15.00
N ARG A 214 4.26 10.25 14.23
CA ARG A 214 3.05 10.88 14.77
C ARG A 214 2.14 9.89 15.50
N LEU A 215 1.94 8.70 14.94
CA LEU A 215 1.19 7.63 15.59
C LEU A 215 1.80 7.26 16.94
N ARG A 216 3.13 7.09 17.01
CA ARG A 216 3.88 6.72 18.23
C ARG A 216 3.86 7.77 19.35
N LYS A 217 3.38 9.01 19.11
CA LYS A 217 3.18 10.01 20.17
C LYS A 217 1.93 9.74 21.03
N ASN A 218 1.09 8.80 20.61
CA ASN A 218 -0.18 8.51 21.28
C ASN A 218 -0.05 7.28 22.19
N LYS A 219 -0.91 7.21 23.21
CA LYS A 219 -0.99 6.03 24.07
C LYS A 219 -1.96 5.01 23.48
N ALA A 220 -1.50 3.79 23.27
CA ALA A 220 -2.33 2.68 22.81
C ALA A 220 -2.94 1.89 23.99
N TYR A 221 -4.10 1.28 23.76
CA TYR A 221 -4.76 0.37 24.69
C TYR A 221 -3.85 -0.82 25.03
N ARG A 222 -3.81 -1.19 26.32
CA ARG A 222 -2.91 -2.20 26.90
C ARG A 222 -1.43 -1.98 26.57
N ASP A 223 -1.04 -0.70 26.41
CA ASP A 223 0.33 -0.29 26.11
C ASP A 223 0.91 -1.02 24.88
N ALA A 224 0.05 -1.35 23.91
CA ALA A 224 0.46 -2.04 22.69
C ALA A 224 1.42 -1.18 21.85
N ASP A 225 2.48 -1.79 21.33
CA ASP A 225 3.47 -1.07 20.53
C ASP A 225 2.86 -0.63 19.19
N ILE A 226 2.95 0.66 18.88
CA ILE A 226 2.29 1.21 17.68
C ILE A 226 3.12 0.93 16.44
N THR A 227 2.52 0.19 15.50
CA THR A 227 3.09 -0.19 14.21
C THR A 227 2.28 0.39 13.05
N LEU A 228 2.89 0.46 11.88
CA LEU A 228 2.26 0.94 10.64
C LEU A 228 2.36 -0.14 9.56
N SER A 229 1.33 -0.27 8.72
CA SER A 229 1.38 -0.99 7.44
C SER A 229 1.04 -0.08 6.27
N VAL A 230 1.70 -0.31 5.14
CA VAL A 230 1.34 0.26 3.83
C VAL A 230 0.55 -0.81 3.07
N LEU A 231 -0.71 -0.97 3.45
CA LEU A 231 -1.61 -2.04 3.00
C LEU A 231 -3.03 -1.49 2.87
N THR A 232 -3.77 -1.90 1.84
CA THR A 232 -5.13 -1.40 1.57
C THR A 232 -6.22 -2.46 1.51
N ILE A 233 -5.93 -3.70 1.12
CA ILE A 233 -6.96 -4.68 0.71
C ILE A 233 -7.78 -4.05 -0.42
N THR A 234 -9.12 -4.00 -0.31
CA THR A 234 -10.04 -3.37 -1.26
C THR A 234 -10.39 -1.93 -0.86
N SER A 235 -9.83 -1.41 0.24
CA SER A 235 -10.03 -0.02 0.63
C SER A 235 -9.44 0.96 -0.39
N ASN A 236 -8.56 0.52 -1.30
CA ASN A 236 -8.08 1.35 -2.40
C ASN A 236 -9.24 1.79 -3.33
N VAL A 237 -10.19 0.89 -3.60
CA VAL A 237 -11.42 1.18 -4.36
C VAL A 237 -12.39 2.00 -3.52
N VAL A 238 -12.66 1.59 -2.27
CA VAL A 238 -13.62 2.28 -1.40
C VAL A 238 -13.17 3.71 -1.11
N TYR A 239 -11.91 3.94 -0.74
CA TYR A 239 -11.39 5.28 -0.56
C TYR A 239 -11.29 6.06 -1.86
N GLY A 240 -10.91 5.42 -2.98
CA GLY A 240 -10.93 6.07 -4.29
C GLY A 240 -12.30 6.69 -4.61
N LYS A 241 -13.39 5.93 -4.39
CA LYS A 241 -14.78 6.41 -4.53
C LYS A 241 -15.12 7.62 -3.64
N HIS A 242 -14.56 7.66 -2.44
CA HIS A 242 -14.84 8.71 -1.45
C HIS A 242 -13.83 9.85 -1.46
N THR A 243 -12.82 9.82 -2.34
CA THR A 243 -11.84 10.89 -2.51
C THR A 243 -12.07 11.60 -3.86
N GLY A 244 -12.17 12.93 -3.81
CA GLY A 244 -12.24 13.83 -4.96
C GLY A 244 -10.96 13.85 -5.80
N THR A 245 -10.84 14.76 -6.76
CA THR A 245 -9.61 14.85 -7.57
C THR A 245 -8.43 15.26 -6.68
N THR A 246 -7.25 14.69 -6.93
CA THR A 246 -6.02 14.98 -6.16
C THR A 246 -4.97 15.73 -6.99
N PRO A 247 -4.02 16.45 -6.36
CA PRO A 247 -3.02 17.28 -7.05
C PRO A 247 -2.11 16.53 -8.03
N ASP A 248 -2.01 15.21 -7.92
CA ASP A 248 -1.34 14.31 -8.88
C ASP A 248 -2.12 14.11 -10.19
N GLY A 249 -3.30 14.72 -10.33
CA GLY A 249 -4.18 14.60 -11.48
C GLY A 249 -5.06 13.35 -11.46
N ARG A 250 -5.02 12.53 -10.40
CA ARG A 250 -5.96 11.40 -10.27
C ARG A 250 -7.36 11.96 -10.06
N LYS A 251 -8.28 11.62 -10.96
CA LYS A 251 -9.66 12.13 -10.95
C LYS A 251 -10.51 11.53 -9.82
N ALA A 252 -11.50 12.30 -9.36
CA ALA A 252 -12.46 11.90 -8.35
C ALA A 252 -13.06 10.51 -8.63
N GLY A 253 -13.17 9.67 -7.59
CA GLY A 253 -13.78 8.35 -7.70
C GLY A 253 -12.87 7.24 -8.23
N VAL A 254 -11.77 7.57 -8.92
CA VAL A 254 -10.80 6.57 -9.42
C VAL A 254 -10.15 5.84 -8.25
N PRO A 255 -9.98 4.50 -8.29
CA PRO A 255 -9.29 3.76 -7.23
C PRO A 255 -7.91 4.33 -6.89
N LEU A 256 -7.54 4.23 -5.62
CA LEU A 256 -6.14 4.42 -5.19
C LEU A 256 -5.31 3.19 -5.61
N ALA A 257 -3.99 3.30 -5.55
CA ALA A 257 -3.11 2.14 -5.70
C ALA A 257 -3.29 1.14 -4.53
N PRO A 258 -3.15 -0.18 -4.79
CA PRO A 258 -3.18 -1.19 -3.73
C PRO A 258 -1.90 -1.14 -2.90
N GLY A 259 -2.01 -1.13 -1.57
CA GLY A 259 -0.87 -1.10 -0.65
C GLY A 259 0.13 0.03 -0.97
N ALA A 260 1.38 -0.36 -1.17
CA ALA A 260 2.51 0.52 -1.48
C ALA A 260 2.79 0.65 -2.99
N ASN A 261 1.90 0.15 -3.86
CA ASN A 261 2.12 0.23 -5.30
C ASN A 261 2.18 1.68 -5.81
N PRO A 262 2.95 1.92 -6.90
CA PRO A 262 2.74 3.06 -7.77
C PRO A 262 1.30 3.16 -8.27
N MET A 263 0.84 4.40 -8.55
CA MET A 263 -0.44 4.60 -9.22
C MET A 263 -0.42 3.98 -10.61
N HIS A 264 -1.53 3.35 -10.99
CA HIS A 264 -1.62 2.54 -12.21
C HIS A 264 -1.22 3.33 -13.46
N GLY A 265 -0.27 2.78 -14.22
CA GLY A 265 0.25 3.40 -15.45
C GLY A 265 1.24 4.55 -15.23
N ARG A 266 1.65 4.83 -13.99
CA ARG A 266 2.69 5.84 -13.70
C ARG A 266 4.09 5.26 -13.57
N ASP A 267 4.23 3.99 -13.26
CA ASP A 267 5.48 3.24 -13.28
C ASP A 267 5.82 2.77 -14.71
N ARG A 268 6.63 3.59 -15.40
CA ARG A 268 6.90 3.47 -16.85
C ARG A 268 8.33 3.06 -17.21
N LYS A 269 9.24 2.97 -16.22
CA LYS A 269 10.66 2.63 -16.42
C LYS A 269 10.99 1.13 -16.24
N GLY A 270 10.00 0.24 -16.32
CA GLY A 270 10.18 -1.20 -16.20
C GLY A 270 9.95 -1.75 -14.78
N ALA A 271 9.95 -3.07 -14.67
CA ALA A 271 9.71 -3.81 -13.43
C ALA A 271 10.73 -3.44 -12.34
N ILE A 272 12.03 -3.47 -12.67
CA ILE A 272 13.11 -3.23 -11.72
C ILE A 272 13.01 -1.83 -11.13
N ALA A 273 12.76 -0.79 -11.94
CA ALA A 273 12.62 0.57 -11.44
C ALA A 273 11.44 0.71 -10.45
N SER A 274 10.30 0.08 -10.76
CA SER A 274 9.11 0.07 -9.89
C SER A 274 9.40 -0.65 -8.56
N LEU A 275 10.03 -1.83 -8.62
CA LEU A 275 10.43 -2.58 -7.44
C LEU A 275 11.44 -1.77 -6.60
N THR A 276 12.47 -1.17 -7.20
CA THR A 276 13.45 -0.36 -6.47
C THR A 276 12.81 0.82 -5.75
N SER A 277 11.83 1.52 -6.35
CA SER A 277 11.09 2.58 -5.65
C SER A 277 10.34 2.08 -4.41
N VAL A 278 9.73 0.89 -4.48
CA VAL A 278 9.02 0.31 -3.32
C VAL A 278 9.98 -0.20 -2.26
N ALA A 279 11.15 -0.73 -2.65
CA ALA A 279 12.19 -1.18 -1.73
C ALA A 279 12.74 -0.06 -0.83
N LYS A 280 12.62 1.21 -1.26
CA LYS A 280 13.06 2.38 -0.48
C LYS A 280 12.19 2.70 0.75
N ILE A 281 11.00 2.10 0.86
CA ILE A 281 10.17 2.27 2.06
C ILE A 281 10.76 1.40 3.19
N PRO A 282 11.18 2.00 4.32
CA PRO A 282 11.86 1.26 5.37
C PRO A 282 10.88 0.41 6.18
N TYR A 283 11.14 -0.89 6.25
CA TYR A 283 10.33 -1.81 7.06
C TYR A 283 10.30 -1.42 8.55
N GLU A 284 11.36 -0.82 9.08
CA GLU A 284 11.42 -0.33 10.47
C GLU A 284 10.35 0.73 10.78
N ALA A 285 9.98 1.54 9.79
CA ALA A 285 8.90 2.52 9.90
C ALA A 285 7.51 1.90 9.66
N ALA A 286 7.44 0.72 9.04
CA ALA A 286 6.19 0.05 8.69
C ALA A 286 6.21 -1.45 9.05
N LYS A 287 6.46 -1.74 10.34
CA LYS A 287 6.62 -3.11 10.87
C LYS A 287 5.39 -4.02 10.74
N ASP A 288 4.21 -3.45 10.51
CA ASP A 288 3.00 -4.23 10.21
C ASP A 288 2.91 -4.62 8.72
N GLY A 289 3.88 -4.18 7.90
CA GLY A 289 4.15 -4.69 6.56
C GLY A 289 3.93 -3.68 5.44
N ILE A 290 4.65 -3.88 4.34
CA ILE A 290 4.61 -3.03 3.13
C ILE A 290 4.18 -3.91 1.97
N SER A 291 2.94 -3.74 1.47
CA SER A 291 2.40 -4.61 0.43
C SER A 291 2.68 -4.07 -0.98
N ASN A 292 3.45 -4.81 -1.78
CA ASN A 292 3.57 -4.57 -3.22
C ASN A 292 2.90 -5.68 -4.06
N THR A 293 2.12 -5.30 -5.06
CA THR A 293 1.51 -6.21 -6.04
C THR A 293 2.13 -6.05 -7.42
N PHE A 294 3.00 -6.99 -7.79
CA PHE A 294 3.73 -6.98 -9.04
C PHE A 294 3.09 -7.91 -10.07
N SER A 295 2.79 -7.38 -11.26
CA SER A 295 2.25 -8.13 -12.37
C SER A 295 3.13 -7.95 -13.60
N ILE A 296 3.62 -9.06 -14.16
CA ILE A 296 4.49 -9.06 -15.34
C ILE A 296 3.93 -10.00 -16.40
N VAL A 297 4.02 -9.58 -17.66
CA VAL A 297 3.62 -10.48 -18.76
C VAL A 297 4.68 -11.57 -18.95
N PRO A 298 4.29 -12.84 -19.22
CA PRO A 298 5.26 -13.94 -19.29
C PRO A 298 6.44 -13.69 -20.25
N LYS A 299 6.17 -13.07 -21.41
CA LYS A 299 7.20 -12.75 -22.42
C LYS A 299 8.20 -11.70 -21.93
N ALA A 300 7.79 -10.79 -21.05
CA ALA A 300 8.68 -9.77 -20.47
C ALA A 300 9.60 -10.38 -19.41
N LEU A 301 9.11 -11.38 -18.67
CA LEU A 301 9.90 -12.09 -17.67
C LEU A 301 10.99 -12.97 -18.31
N GLY A 302 10.73 -13.54 -19.49
CA GLY A 302 11.73 -14.33 -20.23
C GLY A 302 11.16 -14.99 -21.48
N ARG A 303 12.05 -15.32 -22.43
CA ARG A 303 11.68 -15.97 -23.70
C ARG A 303 11.37 -17.46 -23.53
N THR A 304 12.09 -18.14 -22.63
CA THR A 304 11.88 -19.54 -22.29
C THR A 304 11.39 -19.68 -20.85
N ARG A 305 10.80 -20.82 -20.49
CA ARG A 305 10.42 -21.10 -19.09
C ARG A 305 11.62 -21.05 -18.15
N GLU A 306 12.80 -21.53 -18.58
CA GLU A 306 14.00 -21.48 -17.75
C GLU A 306 14.51 -20.04 -17.57
N ASP A 307 14.46 -19.20 -18.61
CA ASP A 307 14.76 -17.78 -18.47
C ASP A 307 13.77 -17.10 -17.50
N GLN A 308 12.48 -17.40 -17.61
CA GLN A 308 11.46 -16.83 -16.73
C GLN A 308 11.74 -17.17 -15.26
N ARG A 309 12.03 -18.44 -14.96
CA ARG A 309 12.39 -18.88 -13.60
C ARG A 309 13.64 -18.18 -13.10
N ARG A 310 14.72 -18.21 -13.88
CA ARG A 310 16.01 -17.60 -13.52
C ARG A 310 15.83 -16.11 -13.24
N ASN A 311 15.13 -15.40 -14.11
CA ASN A 311 14.91 -13.96 -13.98
C ASN A 311 14.02 -13.64 -12.78
N LEU A 312 12.97 -14.43 -12.51
CA LEU A 312 12.14 -14.23 -11.32
C LEU A 312 12.92 -14.47 -10.01
N VAL A 313 13.76 -15.50 -9.96
CA VAL A 313 14.67 -15.73 -8.81
C VAL A 313 15.59 -14.53 -8.63
N ALA A 314 16.20 -14.03 -9.70
CA ALA A 314 17.09 -12.87 -9.64
C ALA A 314 16.37 -11.59 -9.17
N ILE A 315 15.14 -11.36 -9.63
CA ILE A 315 14.29 -10.25 -9.18
C ILE A 315 14.00 -10.36 -7.68
N LEU A 316 13.57 -11.53 -7.21
CA LEU A 316 13.25 -11.76 -5.81
C LEU A 316 14.49 -11.60 -4.92
N ASP A 317 15.64 -12.13 -5.33
CA ASP A 317 16.90 -11.95 -4.60
C ASP A 317 17.32 -10.48 -4.55
N ALA A 318 17.28 -9.76 -5.67
CA ALA A 318 17.66 -8.35 -5.72
C ALA A 318 16.70 -7.45 -4.92
N TYR A 319 15.40 -7.75 -4.94
CA TYR A 319 14.39 -7.02 -4.17
C TYR A 319 14.57 -7.27 -2.66
N THR A 320 14.81 -8.53 -2.29
CA THR A 320 15.08 -8.95 -0.90
C THR A 320 16.38 -8.33 -0.37
N SER A 321 17.46 -8.32 -1.17
CA SER A 321 18.75 -7.76 -0.77
C SER A 321 18.72 -6.24 -0.56
N GLN A 322 17.76 -5.55 -1.19
CA GLN A 322 17.51 -4.11 -0.97
C GLN A 322 16.71 -3.83 0.31
N GLY A 323 16.34 -4.86 1.08
CA GLY A 323 15.57 -4.71 2.32
C GLY A 323 14.06 -4.54 2.09
N ALA A 324 13.56 -4.82 0.88
CA ALA A 324 12.13 -4.74 0.61
C ALA A 324 11.34 -5.83 1.33
N HIS A 325 10.12 -5.52 1.78
CA HIS A 325 9.38 -6.41 2.67
C HIS A 325 8.61 -7.54 1.95
N HIS A 326 7.65 -7.22 1.09
CA HIS A 326 6.70 -8.19 0.54
C HIS A 326 6.46 -7.97 -0.96
N LEU A 327 6.28 -9.07 -1.69
CA LEU A 327 5.93 -9.08 -3.10
C LEU A 327 4.86 -10.14 -3.43
N ASN A 328 3.72 -9.68 -3.95
CA ASN A 328 2.85 -10.55 -4.75
C ASN A 328 3.38 -10.64 -6.17
N VAL A 329 3.35 -11.83 -6.77
CA VAL A 329 3.79 -12.04 -8.16
C VAL A 329 2.65 -12.62 -8.98
N ASN A 330 2.18 -11.85 -9.96
CA ASN A 330 1.34 -12.33 -11.05
C ASN A 330 2.18 -12.46 -12.33
N CYS A 331 2.14 -13.63 -12.97
CA CYS A 331 2.76 -13.87 -14.27
C CYS A 331 1.67 -14.22 -15.29
N LEU A 332 0.98 -13.19 -15.77
CA LEU A 332 -0.20 -13.34 -16.63
C LEU A 332 -0.37 -12.10 -17.53
N SER A 333 -1.17 -12.25 -18.59
CA SER A 333 -1.43 -11.16 -19.53
C SER A 333 -2.80 -10.53 -19.30
N ARG A 334 -2.94 -9.26 -19.71
CA ARG A 334 -4.20 -8.51 -19.60
C ARG A 334 -5.30 -9.18 -20.42
N GLU A 335 -4.93 -9.74 -21.58
CA GLU A 335 -5.82 -10.45 -22.49
C GLU A 335 -6.43 -11.69 -21.81
N THR A 336 -5.65 -12.45 -21.04
CA THR A 336 -6.19 -13.58 -20.25
C THR A 336 -7.28 -13.13 -19.28
N LEU A 337 -7.09 -11.98 -18.62
CA LEU A 337 -8.10 -11.46 -17.68
C LEU A 337 -9.35 -10.94 -18.38
N LEU A 338 -9.18 -10.30 -19.54
CA LEU A 338 -10.32 -9.84 -20.35
C LEU A 338 -11.15 -11.03 -20.83
N ASP A 339 -10.50 -12.08 -21.33
CA ASP A 339 -11.17 -13.30 -21.77
C ASP A 339 -11.90 -13.99 -20.60
N ALA A 340 -11.24 -14.11 -19.44
CA ALA A 340 -11.86 -14.66 -18.24
C ALA A 340 -13.02 -13.82 -17.69
N MET A 341 -13.07 -12.53 -18.03
CA MET A 341 -14.17 -11.63 -17.64
C MET A 341 -15.43 -11.88 -18.48
N GLU A 342 -15.27 -12.29 -19.74
CA GLU A 342 -16.36 -12.57 -20.69
C GLU A 342 -16.75 -14.06 -20.70
N HIS A 343 -15.78 -14.96 -20.50
CA HIS A 343 -15.92 -16.42 -20.54
C HIS A 343 -15.48 -17.07 -19.21
N PRO A 344 -16.12 -16.76 -18.07
CA PRO A 344 -15.68 -17.22 -16.75
C PRO A 344 -15.67 -18.76 -16.61
N GLU A 345 -16.48 -19.48 -17.38
CA GLU A 345 -16.55 -20.94 -17.42
C GLU A 345 -15.26 -21.61 -17.92
N LEU A 346 -14.44 -20.90 -18.71
CA LEU A 346 -13.14 -21.39 -19.19
C LEU A 346 -12.04 -21.25 -18.12
N TYR A 347 -12.28 -20.45 -17.08
CA TYR A 347 -11.30 -20.06 -16.08
C TYR A 347 -11.75 -20.34 -14.63
N PRO A 348 -12.29 -21.53 -14.31
CA PRO A 348 -12.95 -21.78 -13.03
C PRO A 348 -12.02 -21.66 -11.81
N GLN A 349 -10.71 -21.81 -12.01
CA GLN A 349 -9.67 -21.75 -10.96
C GLN A 349 -8.66 -20.61 -11.17
N LEU A 350 -8.93 -19.68 -12.09
CA LEU A 350 -8.00 -18.57 -12.36
C LEU A 350 -7.80 -17.73 -11.10
N THR A 351 -6.59 -17.80 -10.57
CA THR A 351 -6.20 -17.16 -9.32
C THR A 351 -5.31 -15.96 -9.62
N VAL A 352 -5.59 -14.82 -8.98
CA VAL A 352 -4.81 -13.60 -9.11
C VAL A 352 -4.47 -13.03 -7.74
N ARG A 353 -3.26 -12.50 -7.58
CA ARG A 353 -2.86 -11.74 -6.38
C ARG A 353 -3.33 -10.30 -6.52
N VAL A 354 -3.96 -9.74 -5.48
CA VAL A 354 -4.55 -8.40 -5.54
C VAL A 354 -3.97 -7.40 -4.55
N SER A 355 -3.87 -7.73 -3.25
CA SER A 355 -3.42 -6.75 -2.24
C SER A 355 -2.92 -7.45 -0.97
N GLY A 356 -2.00 -8.40 -1.15
CA GLY A 356 -1.46 -9.24 -0.05
C GLY A 356 -2.23 -10.55 0.16
N TYR A 357 -3.14 -10.88 -0.75
CA TYR A 357 -3.86 -12.15 -0.79
C TYR A 357 -4.23 -12.47 -2.25
N ALA A 358 -4.62 -13.73 -2.49
CA ALA A 358 -5.12 -14.18 -3.78
C ALA A 358 -6.64 -14.31 -3.78
N VAL A 359 -7.23 -14.14 -4.96
CA VAL A 359 -8.66 -14.32 -5.19
C VAL A 359 -8.87 -15.14 -6.45
N ASN A 360 -10.00 -15.83 -6.51
CA ASN A 360 -10.48 -16.38 -7.76
C ASN A 360 -11.06 -15.21 -8.59
N PHE A 361 -10.46 -14.94 -9.75
CA PHE A 361 -10.76 -13.78 -10.57
C PHE A 361 -12.23 -13.74 -11.02
N VAL A 362 -12.82 -14.90 -11.35
CA VAL A 362 -14.21 -14.97 -11.82
C VAL A 362 -15.24 -14.83 -10.68
N LYS A 363 -14.78 -14.80 -9.42
CA LYS A 363 -15.62 -14.54 -8.24
C LYS A 363 -15.64 -13.07 -7.82
N LEU A 364 -14.78 -12.25 -8.42
CA LEU A 364 -14.78 -10.80 -8.20
C LEU A 364 -16.01 -10.16 -8.86
N THR A 365 -16.46 -9.04 -8.30
CA THR A 365 -17.45 -8.21 -9.00
C THR A 365 -16.82 -7.58 -10.25
N ARG A 366 -17.64 -7.21 -11.24
CA ARG A 366 -17.14 -6.58 -12.48
C ARG A 366 -16.28 -5.34 -12.20
N GLU A 367 -16.66 -4.53 -11.21
CA GLU A 367 -15.88 -3.36 -10.80
C GLU A 367 -14.50 -3.74 -10.24
N GLN A 368 -14.43 -4.78 -9.41
CA GLN A 368 -13.15 -5.27 -8.87
C GLN A 368 -12.28 -5.90 -9.96
N GLN A 369 -12.88 -6.60 -10.93
CA GLN A 369 -12.16 -7.13 -12.09
C GLN A 369 -11.55 -6.00 -12.92
N LEU A 370 -12.31 -4.94 -13.18
CA LEU A 370 -11.84 -3.77 -13.91
C LEU A 370 -10.69 -3.06 -13.18
N ASP A 371 -10.75 -2.96 -11.84
CA ASP A 371 -9.63 -2.47 -11.03
C ASP A 371 -8.36 -3.31 -11.28
N VAL A 372 -8.45 -4.64 -11.16
CA VAL A 372 -7.33 -5.57 -11.39
C VAL A 372 -6.78 -5.46 -12.82
N ILE A 373 -7.66 -5.38 -13.83
CA ILE A 373 -7.27 -5.24 -15.24
C ILE A 373 -6.58 -3.90 -15.48
N SER A 374 -7.03 -2.83 -14.82
CA SER A 374 -6.49 -1.48 -15.02
C SER A 374 -5.04 -1.31 -14.55
N ARG A 375 -4.57 -2.20 -13.66
CA ARG A 375 -3.24 -2.10 -13.02
C ARG A 375 -2.10 -2.22 -14.02
N THR A 376 -0.90 -1.84 -13.58
CA THR A 376 0.30 -1.97 -14.39
C THR A 376 0.64 -3.45 -14.63
N PHE A 377 0.82 -3.80 -15.90
CA PHE A 377 1.38 -5.07 -16.36
C PHE A 377 2.72 -4.78 -17.00
N HIS A 378 3.81 -5.09 -16.30
CA HIS A 378 5.15 -4.79 -16.78
C HIS A 378 5.43 -5.53 -18.09
N GLN A 379 5.79 -4.75 -19.12
CA GLN A 379 6.13 -5.23 -20.46
C GLN A 379 7.65 -5.40 -20.66
N SER A 380 8.45 -4.92 -19.71
CA SER A 380 9.90 -5.11 -19.66
C SER A 380 10.36 -5.26 -18.21
N LEU A 381 11.51 -5.90 -18.04
CA LEU A 381 12.25 -5.86 -16.78
C LEU A 381 12.72 -4.44 -16.47
#